data_AF-W5TU07-F1
#
_entry.id   AF-W5TU07-F1
#
_cell.length_a   1.000
_cell.length_b   1.000
_cell.length_c   1.000
_cell.angle_alpha   90.00
_cell.angle_beta   90.00
_cell.angle_gamma   90.00
#
_symmetry.space_group_name_H-M   'P 1'
#
loop_
_entity.id
_entity.type
_entity.pdbx_description
1 polymer ?
#
loop_
_entity_poly.entity_id
_entity_poly.type
_entity_poly.pdbx_seq_one_letter_code
_entity_poly.pdbx_strand_id
1 'polypeptide(L)'
;MSAAPQPSGRAARTGPGGLRGRCAAEVGRGAVGTGAPDTAVHRGLPDEHEILAACCGHIGDHADDHPVTRCARELAELHLLRRGTPMRAAEIDCRRREIVVAIDHWIGARTAAPARARSLGAAVDGLAAAQVRATVLLRAIGDSGDERVQVAWSMVGFMADDWAGLVEQKSGDRRRAR
;
A
#
# COMPACT_ATOMS: atom_id res chain seq x y z
N MET A 1 44.35 -36.38 -30.77
CA MET A 1 43.01 -35.74 -30.81
C MET A 1 42.53 -35.54 -29.38
N SER A 2 42.61 -34.32 -28.84
CA SER A 2 41.70 -33.82 -27.77
C SER A 2 41.98 -32.35 -27.53
N ALA A 3 40.94 -31.53 -27.59
CA ALA A 3 40.98 -30.08 -27.74
C ALA A 3 40.96 -29.34 -26.39
N ALA A 4 41.61 -28.18 -26.36
CA ALA A 4 41.30 -27.05 -25.49
C ALA A 4 41.08 -25.81 -26.38
N PRO A 5 40.68 -24.66 -25.83
CA PRO A 5 39.32 -24.25 -25.46
C PRO A 5 38.82 -23.11 -26.35
N GLN A 6 37.52 -22.78 -26.33
CA GLN A 6 37.05 -21.44 -26.74
C GLN A 6 35.86 -20.95 -25.88
N PRO A 7 35.80 -19.62 -25.63
CA PRO A 7 34.81 -18.95 -24.79
C PRO A 7 33.69 -18.29 -25.63
N SER A 8 32.73 -17.67 -24.93
CA SER A 8 31.85 -16.56 -25.36
C SER A 8 30.36 -16.89 -25.39
N GLY A 9 29.64 -16.32 -24.43
CA GLY A 9 28.18 -16.22 -24.40
C GLY A 9 27.77 -15.04 -23.52
N ARG A 10 27.85 -13.84 -24.10
CA ARG A 10 27.43 -12.55 -23.54
C ARG A 10 25.92 -12.36 -23.76
N ALA A 11 25.32 -11.61 -22.82
CA ALA A 11 23.94 -11.08 -22.78
C ALA A 11 22.91 -11.99 -22.07
N ALA A 12 22.00 -11.49 -21.23
CA ALA A 12 21.45 -10.14 -21.15
C ALA A 12 21.29 -9.69 -19.68
N ARG A 13 21.71 -8.44 -19.43
CA ARG A 13 21.28 -7.67 -18.26
C ARG A 13 19.82 -7.26 -18.50
N THR A 14 18.89 -7.90 -17.81
CA THR A 14 17.56 -7.36 -17.60
C THR A 14 17.68 -6.29 -16.53
N GLY A 15 17.72 -5.03 -16.97
CA GLY A 15 17.66 -3.87 -16.07
C GLY A 15 16.29 -3.78 -15.39
N PRO A 16 16.20 -3.07 -14.25
CA PRO A 16 14.95 -2.91 -13.52
C PRO A 16 13.98 -2.05 -14.36
N GLY A 17 12.82 -2.60 -14.65
CA GLY A 17 11.69 -1.89 -15.24
C GLY A 17 11.37 -0.66 -14.40
N GLY A 18 11.35 0.49 -15.06
CA GLY A 18 11.31 1.81 -14.45
C GLY A 18 10.06 2.07 -13.62
N LEU A 19 10.28 2.82 -12.54
CA LEU A 19 9.27 3.51 -11.76
C LEU A 19 8.63 4.58 -12.64
N ARG A 20 7.58 4.23 -13.38
CA ARG A 20 6.69 5.21 -13.99
C ARG A 20 5.55 5.47 -13.03
N GLY A 21 5.63 6.65 -12.41
CA GLY A 21 4.63 7.18 -11.50
C GLY A 21 3.23 7.13 -12.09
N ARG A 22 2.29 6.71 -11.24
CA ARG A 22 0.87 6.99 -11.40
C ARG A 22 0.27 7.21 -10.02
N CYS A 23 0.28 8.46 -9.59
CA CYS A 23 -0.84 9.11 -8.93
C CYS A 23 -0.60 10.63 -9.05
N ALA A 24 -0.80 11.14 -10.27
CA ALA A 24 -1.09 12.55 -10.47
C ALA A 24 -2.61 12.68 -10.58
N ALA A 25 -3.13 13.67 -9.86
CA ALA A 25 -4.51 14.05 -9.69
C ALA A 25 -5.41 13.95 -10.93
N GLU A 26 -6.58 13.33 -10.78
CA GLU A 26 -7.76 13.73 -11.56
C GLU A 26 -8.53 14.79 -10.78
N VAL A 27 -8.27 16.05 -11.09
CA VAL A 27 -9.20 17.16 -10.85
C VAL A 27 -9.93 17.42 -12.16
N GLY A 28 -11.06 16.75 -12.35
CA GLY A 28 -11.94 16.97 -13.50
C GLY A 28 -12.91 18.12 -13.24
N ARG A 29 -12.61 19.30 -13.81
CA ARG A 29 -13.54 20.44 -13.88
C ARG A 29 -14.32 20.35 -15.21
N GLY A 30 -15.57 19.90 -15.14
CA GLY A 30 -16.68 20.23 -16.04
C GLY A 30 -16.71 19.65 -17.47
N ALA A 31 -17.63 18.71 -17.72
CA ALA A 31 -18.28 18.52 -19.02
C ALA A 31 -19.69 17.95 -18.82
N VAL A 32 -20.71 18.66 -19.33
CA VAL A 32 -22.09 18.19 -19.45
C VAL A 32 -22.14 17.11 -20.54
N GLY A 33 -22.57 15.91 -20.15
CA GLY A 33 -22.83 14.80 -21.06
C GLY A 33 -23.74 13.79 -20.36
N THR A 34 -24.99 13.72 -20.82
CA THR A 34 -26.00 12.77 -20.33
C THR A 34 -25.57 11.34 -20.67
N GLY A 35 -25.00 10.65 -19.69
CA GLY A 35 -24.68 9.23 -19.73
C GLY A 35 -24.18 8.78 -18.36
N ALA A 36 -25.06 8.19 -17.55
CA ALA A 36 -24.66 7.49 -16.32
C ALA A 36 -23.71 6.33 -16.72
N PRO A 37 -22.61 6.14 -15.97
CA PRO A 37 -22.73 5.61 -14.61
C PRO A 37 -21.94 6.45 -13.60
N ASP A 38 -22.61 7.40 -12.94
CA ASP A 38 -22.11 7.94 -11.66
C ASP A 38 -22.53 7.01 -10.50
N THR A 39 -22.17 5.74 -10.66
CA THR A 39 -22.33 4.69 -9.65
C THR A 39 -20.97 4.10 -9.31
N ALA A 40 -19.93 4.94 -9.26
CA ALA A 40 -18.76 4.65 -8.45
C ALA A 40 -19.17 4.84 -6.99
N VAL A 41 -19.88 3.82 -6.53
CA VAL A 41 -20.28 3.49 -5.18
C VAL A 41 -19.45 4.25 -4.17
N HIS A 42 -20.10 4.96 -3.25
CA HIS A 42 -19.58 5.20 -1.92
C HIS A 42 -19.36 3.84 -1.24
N ARG A 43 -18.40 3.04 -1.72
CA ARG A 43 -17.90 1.88 -1.00
C ARG A 43 -17.23 2.49 0.24
N GLY A 44 -17.59 1.98 1.40
CA GLY A 44 -17.06 2.49 2.67
C GLY A 44 -15.53 2.46 2.70
N LEU A 45 -14.94 2.92 3.79
CA LEU A 45 -13.52 2.66 4.00
C LEU A 45 -13.29 1.14 3.94
N PRO A 46 -12.22 0.67 3.29
CA PRO A 46 -11.93 -0.76 3.20
C PRO A 46 -11.69 -1.32 4.60
N ASP A 47 -12.07 -2.58 4.82
CA ASP A 47 -11.78 -3.26 6.08
C ASP A 47 -10.29 -3.66 6.18
N GLU A 48 -9.87 -4.13 7.34
CA GLU A 48 -8.50 -4.57 7.61
C GLU A 48 -8.04 -5.72 6.70
N HIS A 49 -8.96 -6.60 6.31
CA HIS A 49 -8.66 -7.73 5.44
C HIS A 49 -8.41 -7.27 4.01
N GLU A 50 -9.18 -6.29 3.52
CA GLU A 50 -8.95 -5.67 2.21
C GLU A 50 -7.60 -4.94 2.17
N ILE A 51 -7.23 -4.19 3.22
CA ILE A 51 -5.90 -3.56 3.28
C ILE A 51 -4.79 -4.61 3.28
N LEU A 52 -4.92 -5.66 4.10
CA LEU A 52 -3.94 -6.75 4.13
C LEU A 52 -3.84 -7.48 2.79
N ALA A 53 -4.97 -7.77 2.14
CA ALA A 53 -5.01 -8.39 0.82
C ALA A 53 -4.27 -7.52 -0.21
N ALA A 54 -4.45 -6.20 -0.15
CA ALA A 54 -3.74 -5.27 -1.01
C ALA A 54 -2.23 -5.26 -0.76
N CYS A 55 -1.80 -5.23 0.51
CA CYS A 55 -0.38 -5.34 0.88
C CYS A 55 0.25 -6.66 0.41
N CYS A 56 -0.51 -7.75 0.43
CA CYS A 56 -0.10 -9.05 -0.10
C CYS A 56 -0.11 -9.13 -1.64
N GLY A 57 -0.62 -8.10 -2.32
CA GLY A 57 -0.71 -8.04 -3.78
C GLY A 57 -1.89 -8.81 -4.38
N HIS A 58 -2.91 -9.15 -3.59
CA HIS A 58 -4.10 -9.85 -4.06
C HIS A 58 -5.13 -8.91 -4.70
N ILE A 59 -5.14 -7.64 -4.31
CA ILE A 59 -6.00 -6.58 -4.86
C ILE A 59 -5.21 -5.27 -4.99
N GLY A 60 -5.82 -4.22 -5.56
CA GLY A 60 -5.23 -2.88 -5.66
C GLY A 60 -4.40 -2.64 -6.93
N ASP A 61 -4.56 -3.48 -7.94
CA ASP A 61 -3.89 -3.39 -9.24
C ASP A 61 -4.72 -2.67 -10.30
N HIS A 62 -6.05 -2.70 -10.17
CA HIS A 62 -6.96 -2.21 -11.18
C HIS A 62 -7.33 -0.76 -10.93
N ALA A 63 -7.59 -0.01 -11.99
CA ALA A 63 -8.00 1.40 -11.87
C ALA A 63 -9.31 1.55 -11.06
N ASP A 64 -10.20 0.56 -11.20
CA ASP A 64 -11.51 0.49 -10.54
C ASP A 64 -11.45 -0.03 -9.08
N ASP A 65 -10.27 -0.47 -8.61
CA ASP A 65 -10.07 -0.87 -7.22
C ASP A 65 -10.17 0.36 -6.29
N HIS A 66 -10.53 0.09 -5.04
CA HIS A 66 -10.67 1.15 -4.04
C HIS A 66 -9.37 1.98 -3.93
N PRO A 67 -9.42 3.33 -3.95
CA PRO A 67 -8.22 4.17 -3.96
C PRO A 67 -7.25 3.87 -2.81
N VAL A 68 -7.77 3.58 -1.62
CA VAL A 68 -6.97 3.25 -0.44
C VAL A 68 -6.29 1.86 -0.57
N THR A 69 -6.94 0.86 -1.18
CA THR A 69 -6.29 -0.46 -1.37
C THR A 69 -5.19 -0.38 -2.41
N ARG A 70 -5.40 0.39 -3.49
CA ARG A 70 -4.33 0.71 -4.46
C ARG A 70 -3.12 1.38 -3.81
N CYS A 71 -3.37 2.37 -2.94
CA CYS A 71 -2.31 3.02 -2.19
C CYS A 71 -1.60 2.06 -1.21
N ALA A 72 -2.35 1.20 -0.51
CA ALA A 72 -1.79 0.20 0.41
C ALA A 72 -0.82 -0.75 -0.32
N ARG A 73 -1.20 -1.19 -1.52
CA ARG A 73 -0.32 -1.98 -2.38
C ARG A 73 0.96 -1.22 -2.75
N GLU A 74 0.83 0.02 -3.26
CA GLU A 74 2.00 0.84 -3.62
C GLU A 74 2.93 1.07 -2.41
N LEU A 75 2.38 1.27 -1.21
CA LEU A 75 3.15 1.38 0.03
C LEU A 75 3.91 0.09 0.34
N ALA A 76 3.30 -1.09 0.20
CA ALA A 76 3.97 -2.37 0.39
C ALA A 76 5.12 -2.56 -0.61
N GLU A 77 4.92 -2.21 -1.88
CA GLU A 77 5.96 -2.25 -2.90
C GLU A 77 7.13 -1.31 -2.56
N LEU A 78 6.85 -0.09 -2.08
CA LEU A 78 7.87 0.86 -1.64
C LEU A 78 8.64 0.36 -0.41
N HIS A 79 7.99 -0.29 0.56
CA HIS A 79 8.67 -0.89 1.71
C HIS A 79 9.60 -2.03 1.30
N LEU A 80 9.19 -2.85 0.33
CA LEU A 80 10.04 -3.90 -0.23
C LEU A 80 11.22 -3.30 -1.00
N LEU A 81 10.97 -2.30 -1.84
CA LEU A 81 12.00 -1.61 -2.61
C LEU A 81 13.04 -0.92 -1.71
N ARG A 82 12.59 -0.29 -0.61
CA ARG A 82 13.45 0.36 0.38
C ARG A 82 14.48 -0.60 0.98
N ARG A 83 14.09 -1.86 1.21
CA ARG A 83 14.98 -2.91 1.75
C ARG A 83 16.02 -3.35 0.72
N GLY A 84 15.63 -3.44 -0.56
CA GLY A 84 16.53 -3.83 -1.65
C GLY A 84 17.45 -2.72 -2.15
N THR A 85 17.07 -1.44 -1.97
CA THR A 85 17.80 -0.29 -2.54
C THR A 85 18.06 0.83 -1.51
N PRO A 86 18.95 0.64 -0.52
CA PRO A 86 19.20 1.63 0.52
C PRO A 86 19.65 3.00 -0.01
N MET A 87 20.36 3.04 -1.14
CA MET A 87 20.82 4.30 -1.76
C MET A 87 19.68 5.21 -2.23
N ARG A 88 18.47 4.68 -2.41
CA ARG A 88 17.27 5.45 -2.80
C ARG A 88 16.31 5.69 -1.65
N ALA A 89 16.73 5.46 -0.41
CA ALA A 89 15.87 5.55 0.77
C ALA A 89 15.16 6.92 0.88
N ALA A 90 15.87 8.03 0.62
CA ALA A 90 15.27 9.36 0.71
C ALA A 90 14.13 9.58 -0.29
N GLU A 91 14.30 9.14 -1.54
CA GLU A 91 13.28 9.23 -2.60
C GLU A 91 12.07 8.36 -2.26
N ILE A 92 12.32 7.12 -1.84
CA ILE A 92 11.26 6.17 -1.45
C ILE A 92 10.49 6.70 -0.22
N ASP A 93 11.18 7.27 0.76
CA ASP A 93 10.57 7.88 1.94
C ASP A 93 9.77 9.14 1.63
N CYS A 94 10.18 9.90 0.63
CA CYS A 94 9.42 11.02 0.11
C CYS A 94 8.12 10.52 -0.53
N ARG A 95 8.21 9.57 -1.46
CA ARG A 95 7.05 8.99 -2.14
C ARG A 95 6.06 8.34 -1.18
N ARG A 96 6.55 7.61 -0.17
CA ARG A 96 5.71 7.01 0.88
C ARG A 96 4.89 8.07 1.63
N ARG A 97 5.53 9.19 1.99
CA ARG A 97 4.85 10.30 2.68
C ARG A 97 3.81 11.00 1.79
N GLU A 98 4.08 11.14 0.49
CA GLU A 98 3.09 11.68 -0.47
C GLU A 98 1.83 10.81 -0.51
N ILE A 99 1.98 9.48 -0.55
CA ILE A 99 0.85 8.55 -0.57
C ILE A 99 0.06 8.63 0.75
N VAL A 100 0.75 8.70 1.89
CA VAL A 100 0.10 8.90 3.21
C VAL A 100 -0.79 10.14 3.20
N VAL A 101 -0.26 11.27 2.72
CA VAL A 101 -1.02 12.53 2.63
C VAL A 101 -2.19 12.40 1.63
N ALA A 102 -2.00 11.70 0.51
CA ALA A 102 -3.05 11.48 -0.47
C ALA A 102 -4.21 10.65 0.11
N ILE A 103 -3.92 9.61 0.90
CA ILE A 103 -4.93 8.82 1.61
C ILE A 103 -5.68 9.71 2.60
N ASP A 104 -4.97 10.46 3.45
CA ASP A 104 -5.59 11.32 4.46
C ASP A 104 -6.48 12.39 3.81
N HIS A 105 -6.05 12.99 2.71
CA HIS A 105 -6.86 13.95 1.95
C HIS A 105 -8.10 13.28 1.34
N TRP A 106 -7.95 12.10 0.73
CA TRP A 106 -9.06 11.37 0.12
C TRP A 106 -10.13 10.99 1.17
N ILE A 107 -9.71 10.56 2.36
CA ILE A 107 -10.61 10.21 3.46
C ILE A 107 -11.20 11.47 4.10
N GLY A 108 -10.40 12.52 4.32
CA GLY A 108 -10.84 13.79 4.88
C GLY A 108 -11.91 14.46 4.03
N ALA A 109 -11.78 14.42 2.70
CA ALA A 109 -12.80 14.92 1.78
C ALA A 109 -14.14 14.17 1.86
N ARG A 110 -14.16 12.97 2.44
CA ARG A 110 -15.34 12.09 2.54
C ARG A 110 -15.84 11.90 3.96
N THR A 111 -15.12 12.37 4.97
CA THR A 111 -15.47 12.21 6.38
C THR A 111 -15.58 13.59 7.03
N ALA A 112 -16.63 13.83 7.83
CA ALA A 112 -16.79 15.07 8.59
C ALA A 112 -15.85 15.13 9.82
N ALA A 113 -14.67 14.53 9.72
CA ALA A 113 -13.81 14.33 10.87
C ALA A 113 -12.95 15.57 11.15
N PRO A 114 -12.73 15.92 12.42
CA PRO A 114 -11.92 17.08 12.78
C PRO A 114 -10.46 16.91 12.31
N ALA A 115 -9.82 18.03 11.97
CA ALA A 115 -8.43 18.11 11.47
C ALA A 115 -7.36 17.53 12.44
N ARG A 116 -7.73 17.27 13.70
CA ARG A 116 -6.88 16.67 14.74
C ARG A 116 -6.99 15.15 14.86
N ALA A 117 -7.79 14.49 14.02
CA ALA A 117 -7.91 13.05 14.04
C ALA A 117 -6.58 12.37 13.64
N ARG A 118 -6.30 11.20 14.24
CA ARG A 118 -5.16 10.35 13.87
C ARG A 118 -5.19 10.06 12.36
N SER A 119 -4.00 10.11 11.74
CA SER A 119 -3.81 9.86 10.30
C SER A 119 -4.14 8.41 9.97
N LEU A 120 -5.07 8.23 9.04
CA LEU A 120 -5.46 6.92 8.51
C LEU A 120 -4.44 6.47 7.45
N GLY A 121 -3.86 7.41 6.69
CA GLY A 121 -2.77 7.12 5.78
C GLY A 121 -1.55 6.55 6.51
N ALA A 122 -1.20 7.09 7.69
CA ALA A 122 -0.11 6.57 8.50
C ALA A 122 -0.40 5.18 9.08
N ALA A 123 -1.67 4.88 9.40
CA ALA A 123 -2.08 3.54 9.83
C ALA A 123 -1.91 2.52 8.69
N VAL A 124 -2.34 2.85 7.47
CA VAL A 124 -2.13 2.02 6.27
C VAL A 124 -0.63 1.82 5.99
N ASP A 125 0.18 2.88 6.09
CA ASP A 125 1.63 2.79 5.90
C ASP A 125 2.31 1.87 6.92
N GLY A 126 1.92 1.98 8.19
CA GLY A 126 2.42 1.11 9.26
C GLY A 126 2.02 -0.35 9.04
N LEU A 127 0.77 -0.61 8.63
CA LEU A 127 0.29 -1.95 8.33
C LEU A 127 1.04 -2.56 7.14
N ALA A 128 1.26 -1.79 6.07
CA ALA A 128 2.09 -2.21 4.94
C ALA A 128 3.53 -2.52 5.36
N ALA A 129 4.13 -1.67 6.20
CA ALA A 129 5.48 -1.89 6.72
C ALA A 129 5.60 -3.18 7.55
N ALA A 130 4.62 -3.43 8.43
CA ALA A 130 4.55 -4.62 9.26
C ALA A 130 4.38 -5.89 8.42
N GLN A 131 3.45 -5.88 7.46
CA GLN A 131 3.16 -7.00 6.56
C GLN A 131 4.41 -7.38 5.74
N VAL A 132 5.09 -6.39 5.13
CA VAL A 132 6.31 -6.63 4.35
C VAL A 132 7.42 -7.16 5.25
N ARG A 133 7.58 -6.61 6.47
CA ARG A 133 8.58 -7.09 7.44
C ARG A 133 8.35 -8.55 7.81
N ALA A 134 7.11 -8.92 8.17
CA ALA A 134 6.77 -10.28 8.54
C ALA A 134 7.02 -11.27 7.39
N THR A 135 6.60 -10.90 6.18
CA THR A 135 6.78 -11.73 4.98
C THR A 135 8.25 -11.94 4.64
N VAL A 136 9.06 -10.87 4.65
CA VAL A 136 10.51 -10.96 4.38
C VAL A 136 11.19 -11.80 5.45
N LEU A 137 10.82 -11.62 6.72
CA LEU A 137 11.41 -12.35 7.84
C LEU A 137 11.09 -13.85 7.78
N LEU A 138 9.83 -14.21 7.50
CA LEU A 138 9.40 -15.59 7.30
C LEU A 138 10.17 -16.25 6.14
N ARG A 139 10.33 -15.54 5.00
CA ARG A 139 11.10 -16.06 3.86
C ARG A 139 12.59 -16.24 4.19
N ALA A 140 13.15 -15.37 5.02
CA ALA A 140 14.56 -15.43 5.39
C ALA A 140 14.85 -16.56 6.40
N ILE A 141 13.94 -16.81 7.34
CA ILE A 141 14.12 -17.81 8.40
C ILE A 141 13.62 -19.20 7.96
N GLY A 142 12.52 -19.27 7.19
CA GLY A 142 11.93 -20.51 6.71
C GLY A 142 11.14 -21.30 7.76
N ASP A 143 11.06 -20.81 9.00
CA ASP A 143 10.31 -21.41 10.09
C ASP A 143 9.26 -20.43 10.62
N SER A 144 7.99 -20.82 10.54
CA SER A 144 6.90 -20.03 11.11
C SER A 144 6.89 -20.06 12.64
N GLY A 145 7.51 -21.06 13.28
CA GLY A 145 7.60 -21.18 14.74
C GLY A 145 8.65 -20.30 15.39
N ASP A 146 9.56 -19.68 14.63
CA ASP A 146 10.59 -18.79 15.17
C ASP A 146 9.94 -17.58 15.87
N GLU A 147 10.41 -17.29 17.10
CA GLU A 147 9.87 -16.22 17.94
C GLU A 147 9.84 -14.86 17.22
N ARG A 148 10.86 -14.55 16.39
CA ARG A 148 10.93 -13.27 15.67
C ARG A 148 9.88 -13.21 14.57
N VAL A 149 9.60 -14.35 13.91
CA VAL A 149 8.54 -14.46 12.91
C VAL A 149 7.17 -14.30 13.58
N GLN A 150 6.96 -14.96 14.72
CA GLN A 150 5.74 -14.82 15.51
C GLN A 150 5.52 -13.37 15.97
N VAL A 151 6.52 -12.72 16.56
CA VAL A 151 6.45 -11.30 16.95
C VAL A 151 6.15 -10.39 15.76
N ALA A 152 6.74 -10.67 14.58
CA ALA A 152 6.46 -9.89 13.38
C ALA A 152 5.00 -10.03 12.91
N TRP A 153 4.44 -11.25 12.94
CA TRP A 153 3.03 -11.46 12.61
C TRP A 153 2.06 -10.92 13.67
N SER A 154 2.41 -10.96 14.96
CA SER A 154 1.62 -10.29 16.01
C SER A 154 1.54 -8.77 15.77
N MET A 155 2.61 -8.14 15.31
CA MET A 155 2.59 -6.73 14.93
C MET A 155 1.66 -6.47 13.73
N VAL A 156 1.58 -7.39 12.76
CA VAL A 156 0.61 -7.27 11.65
C VAL A 156 -0.82 -7.27 12.19
N GLY A 157 -1.15 -8.19 13.10
CA GLY A 157 -2.46 -8.23 13.76
C GLY A 157 -2.78 -6.94 14.52
N PHE A 158 -1.84 -6.46 15.35
CA PHE A 158 -2.00 -5.20 16.07
C PHE A 158 -2.26 -4.00 15.15
N MET A 159 -1.53 -3.90 14.03
CA MET A 159 -1.74 -2.81 13.07
C MET A 159 -3.07 -2.93 12.31
N ALA A 160 -3.54 -4.15 12.06
CA ALA A 160 -4.85 -4.41 11.46
C ALA A 160 -5.99 -4.01 12.41
N ASP A 161 -5.88 -4.37 13.70
CA ASP A 161 -6.84 -3.97 14.73
C ASP A 161 -6.88 -2.44 14.92
N ASP A 162 -5.71 -1.77 14.89
CA ASP A 162 -5.64 -0.30 14.94
C ASP A 162 -6.37 0.34 13.75
N TRP A 163 -6.21 -0.20 12.53
CA TRP A 163 -6.96 0.25 11.36
C TRP A 163 -8.47 0.07 11.54
N ALA A 164 -8.91 -1.13 11.93
CA ALA A 164 -10.32 -1.43 12.16
C ALA A 164 -10.94 -0.47 13.20
N GLY A 165 -10.22 -0.25 14.30
CA GLY A 165 -10.61 0.70 15.35
C GLY A 165 -10.75 2.14 14.82
N LEU A 166 -9.87 2.58 13.93
CA LEU A 166 -9.96 3.93 13.32
C LEU A 166 -11.13 4.03 12.33
N VAL A 167 -11.39 2.98 11.55
CA VAL A 167 -12.54 2.94 10.62
C VAL A 167 -13.87 2.99 11.39
N GLU A 168 -13.99 2.24 12.48
CA GLU A 168 -15.19 2.26 13.34
C GLU A 168 -15.42 3.64 13.96
N GLN A 169 -14.38 4.27 14.50
CA GLN A 169 -14.46 5.63 15.05
C GLN A 169 -15.00 6.63 14.03
N LYS A 170 -14.47 6.63 12.80
CA LYS A 170 -14.92 7.53 11.72
C LYS A 170 -16.35 7.24 11.26
N SER A 171 -16.73 5.97 11.24
CA SER A 171 -18.09 5.55 10.87
C SER A 171 -19.10 5.95 11.94
N GLY A 172 -18.72 5.83 13.22
CA GLY A 172 -19.51 6.29 14.37
C GLY A 172 -19.69 7.80 14.42
N ASP A 173 -18.64 8.57 14.13
CA ASP A 173 -18.71 10.04 14.07
C ASP A 173 -19.66 10.51 12.97
N ARG A 174 -19.66 9.86 11.80
CA ARG A 174 -20.60 10.17 10.72
C ARG A 174 -22.05 9.91 11.11
N ARG A 175 -22.33 8.87 11.91
CA ARG A 175 -23.69 8.58 12.41
C ARG A 175 -24.15 9.63 13.42
N ARG A 176 -23.27 10.09 14.31
CA ARG A 176 -23.58 11.11 15.33
C ARG A 176 -23.80 12.52 14.76
N ALA A 177 -23.24 12.81 13.59
CA ALA A 177 -23.39 14.09 12.91
C ALA A 177 -24.68 14.20 12.05
N ARG A 178 -25.51 13.14 11.99
CA ARG A 178 -26.80 13.11 11.31
C ARG A 178 -27.94 13.25 12.31
#